data_AF-X1BX24-F1
#
_entry.id   AF-X1BX24-F1
#
_cell.length_a   1.000
_cell.length_b   1.000
_cell.length_c   1.000
_cell.angle_alpha   90.00
_cell.angle_beta   90.00
_cell.angle_gamma   90.00
#
_symmetry.space_group_name_H-M   'P 1'
#
loop_
_entity.id
_entity.type
_entity.pdbx_description
1 polymer ?
#
loop_
_entity_poly.entity_id
_entity_poly.type
_entity_poly.pdbx_seq_one_letter_code
_entity_poly.pdbx_strand_id
1 'polypeptide(L)' 'PKKSGVLQALEILSGIKEIAFIKFNEKDVVRHPLVQKIIKAYEKAENKPKKKK' A
#
# COMPACT_ATOMS: atom_id res chain seq x y z
N PRO A 1 -6.36 4.81 17.47
CA PRO A 1 -6.06 4.48 16.06
C PRO A 1 -6.98 3.37 15.54
N LYS A 2 -7.80 3.67 14.53
CA LYS A 2 -8.72 2.69 13.91
C LYS A 2 -7.88 1.70 13.09
N LYS A 3 -7.92 0.41 13.41
CA LYS A 3 -7.25 -0.63 12.62
C LYS A 3 -7.86 -0.64 11.22
N SER A 4 -7.01 -0.79 10.19
CA SER A 4 -7.47 -0.86 8.80
C SER A 4 -8.32 -2.12 8.61
N GLY A 5 -9.56 -1.97 8.15
CA GLY A 5 -10.44 -3.10 7.88
C GLY A 5 -9.91 -4.02 6.78
N VAL A 6 -9.19 -3.47 5.80
CA VAL A 6 -8.53 -4.25 4.75
C VAL A 6 -7.42 -5.12 5.36
N LEU A 7 -6.58 -4.56 6.24
CA LEU A 7 -5.54 -5.35 6.90
C LEU A 7 -6.13 -6.50 7.71
N GLN A 8 -7.21 -6.22 8.45
CA GLN A 8 -7.91 -7.24 9.23
C GLN A 8 -8.52 -8.34 8.33
N ALA A 9 -9.10 -7.97 7.18
CA ALA A 9 -9.63 -8.94 6.23
C ALA A 9 -8.53 -9.84 5.63
N LEU A 10 -7.36 -9.27 5.31
CA LEU A 10 -6.20 -10.04 4.84
C LEU A 10 -5.77 -11.09 5.87
N GLU A 11 -5.73 -10.74 7.16
CA GLU A 11 -5.37 -11.67 8.23
C GLU A 11 -6.40 -12.79 8.39
N ILE A 12 -7.69 -12.46 8.47
CA ILE A 12 -8.79 -13.42 8.68
C ILE A 12 -8.88 -14.43 7.54
N LEU A 13 -8.75 -13.96 6.30
CA LEU A 13 -8.98 -14.77 5.10
C LEU A 13 -7.71 -15.51 4.62
N SER A 14 -6.56 -15.29 5.25
CA SER A 14 -5.27 -15.89 4.87
C SER A 14 -5.24 -17.43 4.91
N GLY A 15 -6.11 -18.06 5.69
CA GLY A 15 -6.19 -19.52 5.83
C GLY A 15 -7.09 -20.24 4.83
N ILE A 16 -7.87 -19.51 4.01
CA ILE A 16 -8.82 -20.11 3.06
C ILE A 16 -8.09 -20.38 1.75
N LYS A 17 -8.02 -21.66 1.35
CA LYS A 17 -7.23 -22.12 0.20
C LYS A 17 -7.78 -21.63 -1.14
N GLU A 18 -9.06 -21.31 -1.19
CA GLU A 18 -9.79 -20.82 -2.36
C GLU A 18 -9.60 -19.31 -2.60
N ILE A 19 -8.98 -18.59 -1.66
CA ILE A 19 -8.78 -17.15 -1.74
C ILE A 19 -7.31 -16.84 -2.05
N ALA A 20 -7.08 -16.07 -3.12
CA ALA A 20 -5.75 -15.58 -3.48
C ALA A 20 -5.62 -14.08 -3.20
N PHE A 21 -4.48 -13.68 -2.64
CA PHE A 21 -4.12 -12.27 -2.45
C PHE A 21 -3.08 -11.84 -3.49
N ILE A 22 -3.50 -10.99 -4.42
CA ILE A 22 -2.62 -10.46 -5.47
C ILE A 22 -2.11 -9.08 -5.03
N LYS A 23 -0.79 -8.97 -4.84
CA LYS A 23 -0.12 -7.69 -4.56
C LYS A 23 0.42 -7.14 -5.87
N PHE A 24 -0.18 -6.06 -6.35
CA PHE A 24 0.32 -5.33 -7.51
C PHE A 24 1.58 -4.56 -7.15
N ASN A 25 2.57 -4.62 -8.04
CA ASN A 25 3.78 -3.84 -7.95
C ASN A 25 3.74 -2.68 -8.96
N GLU A 26 4.73 -1.79 -8.89
CA GLU A 26 4.83 -0.64 -9.78
C GLU A 26 4.93 -1.01 -11.26
N LYS A 27 5.44 -2.22 -11.55
CA LYS A 27 5.59 -2.75 -12.92
C LYS A 27 4.26 -3.17 -13.54
N ASP A 28 3.25 -3.48 -12.72
CA ASP A 28 1.96 -4.00 -13.18
C ASP A 28 0.98 -2.89 -13.58
N VAL A 29 1.36 -1.63 -13.40
CA VAL A 29 0.49 -0.47 -13.62
C VAL A 29 1.11 0.47 -14.64
N VAL A 30 0.47 0.60 -15.81
CA VAL A 30 0.79 1.68 -16.76
C VAL A 30 0.24 2.99 -16.20
N ARG A 31 1.06 3.68 -15.41
CA ARG A 31 0.70 4.95 -14.80
C ARG A 31 1.09 6.10 -15.73
N HIS A 32 0.17 7.05 -15.89
CA HIS A 32 0.49 8.32 -16.51
C HIS A 32 1.68 8.98 -15.77
N PRO A 33 2.64 9.63 -16.48
CA PRO A 33 3.84 10.20 -15.85
C PRO A 33 3.56 11.14 -14.67
N LEU A 34 2.43 11.86 -14.69
CA LEU A 34 2.00 12.72 -13.59
C LEU A 34 1.71 11.92 -12.30
N VAL A 35 1.03 10.77 -12.42
CA VAL A 35 0.66 9.93 -11.28
C VAL A 35 1.92 9.34 -10.63
N GLN A 36 2.93 8.95 -11.42
CA GLN A 36 4.22 8.50 -10.90
C GLN A 36 4.93 9.60 -10.08
N LYS A 37 4.89 10.86 -10.53
CA LYS A 37 5.46 12.00 -9.79
C LYS A 37 4.74 12.22 -8.45
N ILE A 38 3.42 12.10 -8.42
CA ILE A 38 2.63 12.22 -7.20
C ILE A 38 3.01 11.12 -6.19
N ILE A 39 3.07 9.86 -6.63
CA ILE A 39 3.45 8.72 -5.77
C ILE A 39 4.82 8.96 -5.13
N LYS A 40 5.84 9.31 -5.94
CA LYS A 40 7.20 9.61 -5.45
C LYS A 40 7.24 10.77 -4.44
N ALA A 41 6.35 11.75 -4.58
CA ALA A 41 6.27 12.86 -3.62
C ALA A 41 5.73 12.40 -2.26
N TYR A 42 4.71 11.53 -2.26
CA TYR A 42 4.17 10.93 -1.04
C TYR A 42 5.18 10.01 -0.35
N GLU A 43 5.88 9.14 -1.10
CA GLU A 43 6.92 8.26 -0.52
C GLU A 43 8.04 9.04 0.17
N LYS A 44 8.47 10.17 -0.40
CA LYS A 44 9.46 11.07 0.21
C LYS A 44 8.94 11.76 1.48
N ALA A 45 7.64 12.05 1.52
CA ALA A 45 7.01 12.64 2.69
C ALA A 45 6.90 11.62 3.84
N GLU A 46 6.59 10.36 3.51
CA GLU A 46 6.40 9.28 4.49
C GLU A 46 7.74 8.76 5.06
N ASN A 47 8.79 8.71 4.23
CA ASN A 47 10.15 8.33 4.65
C ASN A 47 10.93 9.45 5.37
N LYS A 48 10.36 10.64 5.54
CA LYS A 48 10.96 11.63 6.43
C LYS A 48 10.85 11.09 7.85
N PRO A 49 11.96 10.96 8.61
CA PRO A 49 11.87 10.59 10.01
C PRO A 49 10.95 11.61 10.66
N LYS A 50 9.83 11.14 11.23
CA LYS A 50 8.96 11.98 12.05
C LYS A 50 9.87 12.62 13.08
N LYS A 51 10.17 13.92 12.91
CA LYS A 51 10.83 14.71 13.94
C LYS A 51 9.91 14.58 15.15
N LYS A 52 10.31 13.75 16.11
CA LYS A 52 9.71 13.70 17.44
C LYS A 52 9.79 15.13 17.96
N LYS A 53 8.63 15.78 18.08
CA LYS A 53 8.46 16.91 18.98
C LYS A 53 8.22 16.33 20.36
#